data_AF-A0A935YKU3-F1
#
_entry.id   AF-A0A935YKU3-F1
#
_cell.length_a   1.000
_cell.length_b   1.000
_cell.length_c   1.000
_cell.angle_alpha   90.00
_cell.angle_beta   90.00
_cell.angle_gamma   90.00
#
_symmetry.space_group_name_H-M   'P 1'
#
loop_
_entity.id
_entity.type
_entity.pdbx_description
1 polymer ?
#
loop_
_entity_poly.entity_id
_entity_poly.type
_entity_poly.pdbx_seq_one_letter_code
_entity_poly.pdbx_strand_id
1 'polypeptide(L)'
;MTRRHTTAGLTPALASLLLALAVAGCGDRPQRSAGTAGTQHPAARPIDPAAEAAALDQGPRAAQTMALSDSLAAVGQALFDAKGCTGCHEPGSSASAPDLRGVATRRTEAWLRRQVTTPEWMAEHDPLTRGMVEQYGIPMADLDIDDDEATALLQYMLSEDGGR
;
A
#
# COMPACT_ATOMS: atom_id res chain seq x y z
N MET A 1 -8.48 -17.51 50.22
CA MET A 1 -9.55 -18.52 50.07
C MET A 1 -9.77 -18.72 48.57
N THR A 2 -8.98 -19.56 47.91
CA THR A 2 -9.23 -20.99 47.63
C THR A 2 -10.55 -21.28 46.90
N ARG A 3 -10.35 -21.83 45.68
CA ARG A 3 -11.12 -22.91 45.02
C ARG A 3 -12.42 -22.49 44.31
N ARG A 4 -12.81 -23.08 43.18
CA ARG A 4 -12.25 -24.18 42.37
C ARG A 4 -12.98 -24.25 41.02
N HIS A 5 -12.27 -24.79 40.05
CA HIS A 5 -12.78 -25.43 38.84
C HIS A 5 -14.01 -26.31 39.07
N THR A 6 -14.89 -26.40 38.09
CA THR A 6 -15.65 -27.64 37.86
C THR A 6 -15.88 -27.84 36.36
N THR A 7 -15.20 -28.86 35.84
CA THR A 7 -15.44 -29.57 34.57
C THR A 7 -16.53 -30.63 34.76
N ALA A 8 -17.39 -30.85 33.76
CA ALA A 8 -18.09 -32.11 33.45
C ALA A 8 -19.15 -31.82 32.36
N GLY A 9 -19.52 -32.65 31.40
CA GLY A 9 -19.19 -34.02 30.99
C GLY A 9 -19.87 -34.25 29.62
N LEU A 10 -19.18 -34.81 28.64
CA LEU A 10 -19.28 -36.21 28.16
C LEU A 10 -20.71 -36.78 27.88
N THR A 11 -21.02 -36.91 26.58
CA THR A 11 -21.66 -38.06 25.86
C THR A 11 -23.13 -38.43 26.18
N PRO A 12 -23.86 -39.26 25.39
CA PRO A 12 -23.51 -40.01 24.16
C PRO A 12 -24.56 -39.93 23.01
N ALA A 13 -24.23 -40.67 21.94
CA ALA A 13 -24.99 -41.01 20.73
C ALA A 13 -26.40 -41.60 20.93
N LEU A 14 -27.23 -41.54 19.88
CA LEU A 14 -28.27 -42.52 19.45
C LEU A 14 -29.01 -41.90 18.23
N ALA A 15 -28.85 -42.44 17.03
CA ALA A 15 -29.64 -43.54 16.44
C ALA A 15 -30.85 -43.06 15.60
N SER A 16 -30.68 -43.28 14.29
CA SER A 16 -31.64 -43.50 13.20
C SER A 16 -33.15 -43.41 13.49
N LEU A 17 -33.88 -42.68 12.62
CA LEU A 17 -35.16 -43.19 12.10
C LEU A 17 -35.51 -42.54 10.74
N LEU A 18 -35.73 -43.41 9.74
CA LEU A 18 -36.25 -43.11 8.42
C LEU A 18 -37.70 -42.62 8.51
N LEU A 19 -38.06 -41.59 7.75
CA LEU A 19 -39.44 -41.44 7.25
C LEU A 19 -39.43 -40.79 5.86
N ALA A 20 -39.58 -41.62 4.84
CA ALA A 20 -39.93 -41.20 3.50
C ALA A 20 -41.44 -40.92 3.45
N LEU A 21 -41.82 -39.67 3.16
CA LEU A 21 -43.16 -39.33 2.70
C LEU A 21 -43.04 -38.53 1.41
N ALA A 22 -43.22 -39.23 0.29
CA ALA A 22 -43.42 -38.62 -1.01
C ALA A 22 -44.88 -38.14 -1.10
N VAL A 23 -45.07 -36.84 -1.33
CA VAL A 23 -46.34 -36.31 -1.82
C VAL A 23 -46.05 -35.56 -3.12
N ALA A 24 -46.57 -36.13 -4.20
CA ALA A 24 -46.59 -35.54 -5.52
C ALA A 24 -47.55 -34.34 -5.52
N GLY A 25 -47.04 -33.18 -5.96
CA GLY A 25 -47.83 -32.01 -6.29
C GLY A 25 -47.40 -31.49 -7.65
N CYS A 26 -48.15 -31.82 -8.70
CA CYS A 26 -48.04 -31.17 -10.01
C CYS A 26 -48.47 -29.70 -9.85
N GLY A 27 -47.52 -28.79 -10.01
CA GLY A 27 -47.76 -27.36 -10.14
C GLY A 27 -46.93 -26.83 -11.30
N ASP A 28 -47.52 -26.86 -12.49
CA ASP A 28 -46.99 -26.28 -13.71
C ASP A 28 -46.85 -24.76 -13.52
N ARG A 29 -45.60 -24.27 -13.48
CA ARG A 29 -45.27 -22.84 -13.59
C ARG A 29 -44.14 -22.72 -14.61
N PRO A 30 -44.33 -21.98 -15.71
CA PRO A 30 -43.25 -21.77 -16.66
C PRO A 30 -42.25 -20.79 -16.05
N GLN A 31 -41.12 -21.30 -15.56
CA GLN A 31 -39.95 -20.47 -15.31
C GLN A 31 -39.41 -19.98 -16.66
N ARG A 32 -39.67 -18.71 -16.95
CA ARG A 32 -38.81 -17.90 -17.81
C ARG A 32 -37.43 -17.84 -17.15
N SER A 33 -36.59 -18.84 -17.41
CA SER A 33 -35.15 -18.71 -17.23
C SER A 33 -34.61 -18.00 -18.47
N ALA A 34 -34.65 -16.67 -18.42
CA ALA A 34 -33.76 -15.87 -19.24
C ALA A 34 -32.33 -16.28 -18.84
N GLY A 35 -31.57 -16.79 -19.80
CA GLY A 35 -30.16 -17.08 -19.62
C GLY A 35 -29.44 -15.81 -19.21
N THR A 36 -29.05 -15.73 -17.94
CA THR A 36 -27.90 -14.93 -17.57
C THR A 36 -26.69 -15.66 -18.10
N ALA A 37 -26.20 -15.20 -19.25
CA ALA A 37 -24.81 -15.34 -19.61
C ALA A 37 -24.00 -14.94 -18.38
N GLY A 38 -23.42 -15.93 -17.70
CA GLY A 38 -22.47 -15.68 -16.64
C GLY A 38 -21.28 -14.98 -17.27
N THR A 39 -21.20 -13.65 -17.12
CA THR A 39 -19.94 -12.95 -17.23
C THR A 39 -19.04 -13.57 -16.17
N GLN A 40 -18.15 -14.45 -16.62
CA GLN A 40 -17.03 -14.89 -15.82
C GLN A 40 -16.20 -13.63 -15.56
N HIS A 41 -16.34 -13.07 -14.36
CA HIS A 41 -15.38 -12.09 -13.87
C HIS A 41 -14.05 -12.84 -13.80
N PRO A 42 -13.01 -12.45 -14.56
CA PRO A 42 -11.73 -13.13 -14.45
C PRO A 42 -11.30 -13.05 -12.98
N ALA A 43 -10.92 -14.19 -12.41
CA ALA A 43 -10.27 -14.20 -11.10
C ALA A 43 -9.12 -13.19 -11.15
N ALA A 44 -9.07 -12.28 -10.17
CA ALA A 44 -7.98 -11.32 -10.06
C ALA A 44 -6.65 -12.09 -10.12
N ARG A 45 -5.78 -11.76 -11.08
CA ARG A 45 -4.42 -12.30 -11.11
C ARG A 45 -3.77 -11.98 -9.76
N PRO A 46 -2.97 -12.89 -9.18
CA PRO A 46 -2.11 -12.52 -8.07
C PRO A 46 -1.31 -11.27 -8.47
N ILE A 47 -1.45 -10.21 -7.68
CA ILE A 47 -0.65 -9.00 -7.86
C ILE A 47 0.75 -9.36 -7.39
N ASP A 48 1.71 -9.35 -8.32
CA ASP A 48 3.13 -9.46 -7.96
C ASP A 48 3.55 -8.11 -7.36
N PRO A 49 3.84 -8.04 -6.04
CA PRO A 49 4.14 -6.77 -5.40
C PRO A 49 5.41 -6.11 -5.96
N ALA A 50 6.38 -6.89 -6.45
CA ALA A 50 7.58 -6.34 -7.05
C ALA A 50 7.28 -5.69 -8.41
N ALA A 51 6.39 -6.30 -9.19
CA ALA A 51 5.91 -5.70 -10.44
C ALA A 51 5.08 -4.44 -10.18
N GLU A 52 4.25 -4.42 -9.12
CA GLU A 52 3.51 -3.23 -8.69
C GLU A 52 4.48 -2.09 -8.31
N ALA A 53 5.45 -2.39 -7.45
CA ALA A 53 6.41 -1.41 -6.96
C ALA A 53 7.24 -0.80 -8.10
N ALA A 54 7.75 -1.65 -8.99
CA ALA A 54 8.53 -1.22 -10.16
C ALA A 54 7.70 -0.38 -11.15
N ALA A 55 6.38 -0.62 -11.22
CA ALA A 55 5.47 0.15 -12.06
C ALA A 55 5.28 1.59 -11.55
N LEU A 56 5.45 1.85 -10.25
CA LEU A 56 5.27 3.19 -9.67
C LEU A 56 6.24 4.22 -10.24
N ASP A 57 7.48 3.84 -10.57
CA ASP A 57 8.46 4.75 -11.18
C ASP A 57 8.35 4.80 -12.72
N GLN A 58 7.29 4.22 -13.31
CA GLN A 58 7.03 4.30 -14.75
C GLN A 58 6.14 5.51 -15.05
N GLY A 59 6.53 6.31 -16.05
CA GLY A 59 5.74 7.46 -16.50
C GLY A 59 6.47 8.81 -16.40
N PRO A 60 5.74 9.92 -16.52
CA PRO A 60 6.33 11.24 -16.43
C PRO A 60 6.89 11.50 -15.02
N ARG A 61 7.99 12.27 -14.95
CA ARG A 61 8.63 12.60 -13.66
C ARG A 61 7.74 13.56 -12.87
N ALA A 62 7.86 13.60 -11.55
CA ALA A 62 7.05 14.46 -10.70
C ALA A 62 7.09 15.93 -11.15
N ALA A 63 8.29 16.43 -11.53
CA ALA A 63 8.47 17.78 -12.05
C ALA A 63 7.76 18.07 -13.40
N GLN A 64 7.21 17.04 -14.07
CA GLN A 64 6.43 17.19 -15.31
C GLN A 64 4.92 17.10 -15.07
N THR A 65 4.49 16.56 -13.93
CA THR A 65 3.07 16.30 -13.62
C THR A 65 2.53 17.20 -12.52
N MET A 66 3.39 17.63 -11.61
CA MET A 66 3.02 18.45 -10.47
C MET A 66 3.24 19.93 -10.81
N ALA A 67 2.23 20.75 -10.52
CA ALA A 67 2.40 22.20 -10.46
C ALA A 67 2.91 22.58 -9.06
N LEU A 68 3.92 23.46 -9.01
CA LEU A 68 4.47 23.95 -7.76
C LEU A 68 3.46 24.83 -7.01
N SER A 69 3.34 24.60 -5.70
CA SER A 69 2.62 25.45 -4.77
C SER A 69 3.56 25.89 -3.66
N ASP A 70 3.98 27.15 -3.68
CA ASP A 70 4.90 27.71 -2.68
C ASP A 70 4.36 27.55 -1.24
N SER A 71 3.04 27.65 -1.07
CA SER A 71 2.40 27.48 0.23
C SER A 71 2.52 26.04 0.76
N LEU A 72 2.36 25.03 -0.11
CA LEU A 72 2.53 23.63 0.27
C LEU A 72 4.01 23.28 0.42
N ALA A 73 4.87 23.87 -0.41
CA ALA A 73 6.32 23.70 -0.28
C ALA A 73 6.84 24.21 1.06
N ALA A 74 6.34 25.36 1.54
CA ALA A 74 6.68 25.88 2.87
C ALA A 74 6.22 24.95 4.01
N VAL A 75 5.02 24.36 3.88
CA VAL A 75 4.54 23.34 4.82
C VAL A 75 5.43 22.09 4.76
N GLY A 76 5.79 21.65 3.56
CA GLY A 76 6.66 20.52 3.31
C GLY A 76 8.05 20.70 3.91
N GLN A 77 8.63 21.89 3.82
CA GLN A 77 9.91 22.21 4.44
C GLN A 77 9.84 22.05 5.96
N ALA A 78 8.81 22.63 6.60
CA ALA A 78 8.63 22.51 8.05
C ALA A 78 8.42 21.04 8.48
N LEU A 79 7.68 20.26 7.69
CA LEU A 79 7.49 18.83 7.91
C LEU A 79 8.79 18.04 7.73
N PHE A 80 9.59 18.35 6.71
CA PHE A 80 10.86 17.69 6.41
C PHE A 80 11.84 17.81 7.59
N ASP A 81 11.90 18.99 8.20
CA ASP A 81 12.67 19.22 9.41
C ASP A 81 12.07 18.50 10.63
N ALA A 82 10.76 18.62 10.83
CA ALA A 82 10.06 18.05 11.99
C ALA A 82 10.07 16.52 12.03
N LYS A 83 9.98 15.86 10.87
CA LYS A 83 10.05 14.39 10.73
C LYS A 83 11.50 13.88 10.71
N GLY A 84 12.49 14.78 10.77
CA GLY A 84 13.91 14.42 10.89
C GLY A 84 14.56 13.95 9.59
N CYS A 85 13.99 14.28 8.43
CA CYS A 85 14.51 13.85 7.13
C CYS A 85 15.94 14.35 6.88
N THR A 86 16.29 15.53 7.41
CA THR A 86 17.64 16.11 7.34
C THR A 86 18.71 15.27 8.04
N GLY A 87 18.33 14.42 9.00
CA GLY A 87 19.28 13.54 9.69
C GLY A 87 19.85 12.43 8.81
N CYS A 88 19.17 12.10 7.70
CA CYS A 88 19.61 11.08 6.74
C CYS A 88 19.88 11.68 5.35
N HIS A 89 19.09 12.65 4.90
CA HIS A 89 19.15 13.20 3.55
C HIS A 89 19.87 14.56 3.50
N GLU A 90 21.15 14.56 3.86
CA GLU A 90 21.99 15.76 3.77
C GLU A 90 22.34 16.09 2.30
N PRO A 91 22.28 17.37 1.88
CA PRO A 91 22.64 17.76 0.52
C PRO A 91 24.11 17.45 0.20
N GLY A 92 24.35 16.74 -0.90
CA GLY A 92 25.70 16.55 -1.46
C GLY A 92 26.60 15.54 -0.76
N SER A 93 26.20 14.97 0.38
CA SER A 93 26.86 13.81 0.97
C SER A 93 25.99 13.23 2.07
N SER A 94 25.68 11.94 2.01
CA SER A 94 25.37 11.20 3.22
C SER A 94 25.87 9.76 3.06
N ALA A 95 26.39 9.20 4.15
CA ALA A 95 26.80 7.79 4.20
C ALA A 95 25.59 6.85 4.28
N SER A 96 24.40 7.38 4.60
CA SER A 96 23.28 6.59 5.12
C SER A 96 21.99 6.70 4.28
N ALA A 97 21.91 7.64 3.34
CA ALA A 97 20.77 7.81 2.43
C ALA A 97 21.14 8.58 1.13
N PRO A 98 20.36 8.45 0.05
CA PRO A 98 20.62 9.16 -1.19
C PRO A 98 20.38 10.67 -1.10
N ASP A 99 21.12 11.45 -1.89
CA ASP A 99 20.87 12.88 -2.09
C ASP A 99 19.53 13.11 -2.81
N LEU A 100 18.72 14.01 -2.26
CA LEU A 100 17.39 14.34 -2.77
C LEU A 100 17.38 15.49 -3.78
N ARG A 101 18.48 16.23 -3.96
CA ARG A 101 18.55 17.27 -5.00
C ARG A 101 18.29 16.67 -6.37
N GLY A 102 17.35 17.22 -7.12
CA GLY A 102 16.89 16.75 -8.42
C GLY A 102 15.95 15.54 -8.37
N VAL A 103 15.48 15.08 -7.20
CA VAL A 103 14.70 13.84 -7.09
C VAL A 103 13.36 13.91 -7.84
N ALA A 104 12.68 15.07 -7.85
CA ALA A 104 11.44 15.26 -8.59
C ALA A 104 11.64 15.21 -10.12
N THR A 105 12.87 15.46 -10.58
CA THR A 105 13.26 15.29 -11.99
C THR A 105 13.65 13.85 -12.33
N ARG A 106 14.03 13.05 -11.33
CA ARG A 106 14.47 11.65 -11.50
C ARG A 106 13.35 10.63 -11.32
N ARG A 107 12.37 10.91 -10.45
CA ARG A 107 11.34 9.97 -10.01
C ARG A 107 9.93 10.47 -10.32
N THR A 108 8.99 9.56 -10.43
CA THR A 108 7.56 9.89 -10.56
C THR A 108 6.99 10.36 -9.22
N GLU A 109 5.85 11.07 -9.27
CA GLU A 109 5.10 11.42 -8.06
C GLU A 109 4.65 10.17 -7.29
N ALA A 110 4.11 9.16 -8.00
CA ALA A 110 3.59 7.95 -7.39
C ALA A 110 4.67 7.18 -6.62
N TRP A 111 5.88 7.07 -7.18
CA TRP A 111 6.99 6.42 -6.51
C TRP A 111 7.45 7.21 -5.30
N LEU A 112 7.64 8.54 -5.43
CA LEU A 112 8.05 9.39 -4.31
C LEU A 112 7.05 9.36 -3.15
N ARG A 113 5.77 9.42 -3.47
CA ARG A 113 4.70 9.31 -2.47
C ARG A 113 4.77 7.97 -1.74
N ARG A 114 4.88 6.86 -2.47
CA ARG A 114 4.94 5.52 -1.86
C ARG A 114 6.19 5.31 -1.01
N GLN A 115 7.32 5.91 -1.40
CA GLN A 115 8.53 5.91 -0.57
C GLN A 115 8.26 6.52 0.79
N VAL A 116 7.67 7.72 0.85
CA VAL A 116 7.50 8.42 2.13
C VAL A 116 6.36 7.87 2.98
N THR A 117 5.29 7.34 2.37
CA THR A 117 4.14 6.81 3.13
C THR A 117 4.27 5.34 3.51
N THR A 118 5.04 4.55 2.76
CA THR A 118 5.21 3.11 3.02
C THR A 118 6.63 2.60 2.71
N PRO A 119 7.67 3.18 3.35
CA PRO A 119 9.06 2.90 3.01
C PRO A 119 9.45 1.43 3.20
N GLU A 120 8.91 0.76 4.22
CA GLU A 120 9.21 -0.65 4.50
C GLU A 120 8.75 -1.55 3.34
N TRP A 121 7.51 -1.33 2.86
CA TRP A 121 6.97 -2.08 1.74
C TRP A 121 7.81 -1.86 0.46
N MET A 122 8.26 -0.62 0.24
CA MET A 122 9.13 -0.31 -0.90
C MET A 122 10.50 -0.97 -0.75
N ALA A 123 11.09 -0.95 0.45
CA ALA A 123 12.35 -1.63 0.73
C ALA A 123 12.26 -3.15 0.55
N GLU A 124 11.08 -3.76 0.69
CA GLU A 124 10.88 -5.18 0.46
C GLU A 124 10.64 -5.51 -1.03
N HIS A 125 9.86 -4.69 -1.72
CA HIS A 125 9.27 -5.05 -3.01
C HIS A 125 9.83 -4.27 -4.20
N ASP A 126 10.22 -3.00 -4.03
CA ASP A 126 10.78 -2.20 -5.12
C ASP A 126 12.25 -2.57 -5.37
N PRO A 127 12.62 -3.10 -6.55
CA PRO A 127 14.01 -3.42 -6.86
C PRO A 127 14.94 -2.21 -6.75
N LEU A 128 14.45 -1.01 -7.06
CA LEU A 128 15.24 0.21 -7.00
C LEU A 128 15.51 0.62 -5.55
N THR A 129 14.50 0.60 -4.69
CA THR A 129 14.65 0.87 -3.25
C THR A 129 15.52 -0.17 -2.56
N ARG A 130 15.38 -1.46 -2.88
CA ARG A 130 16.31 -2.49 -2.38
C ARG A 130 17.76 -2.20 -2.72
N GLY A 131 18.04 -1.82 -3.97
CA GLY A 131 19.40 -1.44 -4.37
C GLY A 131 19.95 -0.26 -3.57
N MET A 132 19.08 0.69 -3.20
CA MET A 132 19.47 1.77 -2.28
C MET A 132 19.73 1.27 -0.86
N VAL A 133 18.91 0.37 -0.32
CA VAL A 133 19.17 -0.24 1.00
C VAL A 133 20.49 -1.01 1.02
N GLU A 134 20.80 -1.75 -0.05
CA GLU A 134 22.09 -2.44 -0.20
C GLU A 134 23.27 -1.45 -0.27
N GLN A 135 23.09 -0.31 -0.94
CA GLN A 135 24.12 0.71 -1.09
C GLN A 135 24.36 1.52 0.20
N TYR A 136 23.31 1.89 0.92
CA TYR A 136 23.37 2.80 2.08
C TYR A 136 23.30 2.08 3.43
N GLY A 137 22.98 0.79 3.43
CA GLY A 137 23.04 -0.10 4.59
C GLY A 137 21.87 0.00 5.56
N ILE A 138 20.96 0.96 5.38
CA ILE A 138 19.75 1.11 6.20
C ILE A 138 18.52 1.39 5.32
N PRO A 139 17.35 0.79 5.63
CA PRO A 139 16.09 1.19 5.03
C PRO A 139 15.60 2.52 5.61
N MET A 140 14.80 3.25 4.84
CA MET A 140 14.10 4.42 5.37
C MET A 140 13.07 3.96 6.41
N ALA A 141 13.03 4.62 7.56
CA ALA A 141 12.04 4.31 8.61
C ALA A 141 10.65 4.81 8.21
N ASP A 142 9.61 4.12 8.66
CA ASP A 142 8.25 4.67 8.63
C ASP A 142 8.13 5.80 9.66
N LEU A 143 7.75 6.99 9.17
CA LEU A 143 7.62 8.22 9.96
C LEU A 143 6.15 8.64 10.14
N ASP A 144 5.21 7.71 9.90
CA ASP A 144 3.77 7.91 9.98
C ASP A 144 3.36 9.11 9.11
N ILE A 145 3.77 9.08 7.84
CA ILE A 145 3.48 10.12 6.83
C ILE A 145 2.17 9.77 6.14
N ASP A 146 1.17 10.63 6.29
CA ASP A 146 -0.10 10.50 5.56
C ASP A 146 -0.02 11.11 4.14
N ASP A 147 -1.11 11.00 3.37
CA ASP A 147 -1.15 11.48 1.99
C ASP A 147 -1.05 13.02 1.85
N ASP A 148 -1.54 13.78 2.83
CA ASP A 148 -1.50 15.24 2.82
C ASP A 148 -0.08 15.70 3.17
N GLU A 149 0.54 15.10 4.19
CA GLU A 149 1.94 15.31 4.55
C GLU A 149 2.88 14.92 3.39
N ALA A 150 2.64 13.77 2.75
CA ALA A 150 3.40 13.35 1.56
C ALA A 150 3.28 14.36 0.43
N THR A 151 2.09 14.90 0.18
CA THR A 151 1.88 15.94 -0.84
C THR A 151 2.71 17.18 -0.54
N ALA A 152 2.71 17.65 0.72
CA ALA A 152 3.52 18.80 1.13
C ALA A 152 5.03 18.52 0.99
N LEU A 153 5.50 17.35 1.44
CA LEU A 153 6.91 16.94 1.30
C LEU A 153 7.36 16.90 -0.17
N LEU A 154 6.55 16.35 -1.06
CA LEU A 154 6.87 16.31 -2.49
C LEU A 154 6.87 17.72 -3.12
N GLN A 155 6.01 18.64 -2.67
CA GLN A 155 6.03 20.04 -3.10
C GLN A 155 7.32 20.75 -2.66
N TYR A 156 7.82 20.44 -1.45
CA TYR A 156 9.12 20.93 -1.01
C TYR A 156 10.28 20.37 -1.86
N MET A 157 10.30 19.05 -2.12
CA MET A 157 11.30 18.46 -3.02
C MET A 157 11.25 19.09 -4.42
N LEU A 158 10.05 19.38 -4.92
CA LEU A 158 9.87 20.05 -6.21
C LEU A 158 10.39 21.51 -6.20
N SER A 159 10.21 22.26 -5.11
CA SER A 159 10.73 23.63 -5.01
C SER A 159 12.26 23.66 -4.99
N GLU A 160 12.88 22.71 -4.28
CA GLU A 160 14.35 22.58 -4.22
C GLU A 160 14.97 22.21 -5.58
N ASP A 161 14.20 21.56 -6.45
CA ASP A 161 14.61 21.14 -7.79
C ASP A 161 14.43 22.22 -8.86
N GLY A 162 13.96 23.41 -8.48
CA GLY A 162 13.65 24.50 -9.42
C GLY A 162 12.41 24.23 -10.26
N GLY A 163 11.44 23.48 -9.72
CA GLY A 163 10.14 23.25 -10.33
C GLY A 163 9.49 24.57 -10.77
N ARG A 164 9.07 24.64 -12.04
CA ARG A 164 8.35 25.78 -12.62
C ARG A 164 7.01 25.30 -13.15
#